data_AF-A0A7X0ZBN7-F1
#
_entry.id   AF-A0A7X0ZBN7-F1
#
_cell.length_a   1.000
_cell.length_b   1.000
_cell.length_c   1.000
_cell.angle_alpha   90.00
_cell.angle_beta   90.00
_cell.angle_gamma   90.00
#
_symmetry.space_group_name_H-M   'P 1'
#
loop_
_entity.id
_entity.type
_entity.pdbx_description
1 polymer ?
#
loop_
_entity_poly.entity_id
_entity_poly.type
_entity_poly.pdbx_seq_one_letter_code
_entity_poly.pdbx_strand_id
1 'polypeptide(L)'
;MYKYTICFIQRGDQILLLNRQKAPWMGSWNGVGGKIEPGETLINSIQREIIEETGIAPADYEIRDIGEMIWFVNEEYLGGMHLFFAKLPDDYHYPTPRAMDEGILDFKQRQWIFDEENTGVVSYLSYIFQHVQNTTTRIKITTKYQGKTLLHISHQSI
;
A
#
# COMPACT_ATOMS: atom_id res chain seq x y z
N MET A 1 18.75 -0.34 -2.19
CA MET A 1 17.53 -0.96 -1.63
C MET A 1 16.74 0.13 -0.91
N TYR A 2 15.45 0.27 -1.20
CA TYR A 2 14.61 1.26 -0.49
C TYR A 2 14.34 0.82 0.95
N LYS A 3 13.89 1.76 1.79
CA LYS A 3 13.77 1.57 3.25
C LYS A 3 12.42 1.02 3.71
N TYR A 4 11.43 0.99 2.84
CA TYR A 4 10.04 0.72 3.22
C TYR A 4 9.42 -0.36 2.35
N THR A 5 8.50 -1.12 2.94
CA THR A 5 7.59 -2.02 2.25
C THR A 5 6.16 -1.54 2.45
N ILE A 6 5.29 -1.83 1.50
CA ILE A 6 3.84 -1.62 1.63
C ILE A 6 3.09 -2.76 0.97
N CYS A 7 1.98 -3.17 1.55
CA CYS A 7 1.10 -4.20 1.03
C CYS A 7 -0.32 -3.68 0.87
N PHE A 8 -0.92 -4.03 -0.26
CA PHE A 8 -2.34 -3.86 -0.51
C PHE A 8 -3.03 -5.21 -0.36
N ILE A 9 -3.79 -5.37 0.72
CA ILE A 9 -4.48 -6.62 1.05
C ILE A 9 -5.91 -6.56 0.50
N GLN A 10 -6.26 -7.50 -0.38
CA GLN A 10 -7.58 -7.62 -0.98
C GLN A 10 -8.38 -8.78 -0.40
N ARG A 11 -9.69 -8.55 -0.24
CA ARG A 11 -10.72 -9.59 -0.07
C ARG A 11 -11.91 -9.25 -0.95
N GLY A 12 -12.28 -10.12 -1.91
CA GLY A 12 -13.33 -9.81 -2.88
C GLY A 12 -13.06 -8.49 -3.61
N ASP A 13 -14.03 -7.57 -3.58
CA ASP A 13 -13.92 -6.22 -4.17
C ASP A 13 -13.50 -5.13 -3.16
N GLN A 14 -12.96 -5.53 -2.02
CA GLN A 14 -12.53 -4.63 -0.95
C GLN A 14 -11.03 -4.67 -0.74
N ILE A 15 -10.47 -3.55 -0.34
CA ILE A 15 -9.07 -3.42 0.08
C ILE A 15 -9.05 -3.07 1.57
N LEU A 16 -8.27 -3.80 2.35
CA LEU A 16 -7.99 -3.43 3.74
C LEU A 16 -7.00 -2.26 3.73
N LEU A 17 -7.44 -1.12 4.23
CA LEU A 17 -6.64 0.10 4.30
C LEU A 17 -6.51 0.57 5.75
N LEU A 18 -5.38 1.23 6.03
CA LEU A 18 -5.09 1.90 7.28
C LEU A 18 -5.29 3.41 7.12
N ASN A 19 -6.21 4.00 7.88
CA ASN A 19 -6.27 5.44 8.07
C ASN A 19 -5.22 5.87 9.09
N ARG A 20 -4.22 6.62 8.66
CA ARG A 20 -3.00 6.84 9.46
C ARG A 20 -3.19 7.91 10.53
N GLN A 21 -2.76 7.64 11.76
CA GLN A 21 -2.64 8.65 12.82
C GLN A 21 -1.33 9.45 12.77
N LYS A 22 -0.30 8.94 12.07
CA LYS A 22 1.06 9.52 12.07
C LYS A 22 1.50 9.94 10.67
N ALA A 23 2.31 11.00 10.60
CA ALA A 23 2.93 11.46 9.36
C ALA A 23 3.87 10.39 8.75
N PRO A 24 4.11 10.40 7.42
CA PRO A 24 3.41 11.22 6.41
C PRO A 24 1.96 10.73 6.20
N TRP A 25 1.16 11.49 5.44
CA TRP A 25 -0.22 11.10 5.09
C TRP A 25 -1.16 10.86 6.29
N MET A 26 -0.96 11.60 7.38
CA MET A 26 -1.85 11.58 8.54
C MET A 26 -3.28 11.94 8.09
N GLY A 27 -4.25 11.12 8.50
CA GLY A 27 -5.66 11.21 8.12
C GLY A 27 -6.00 10.57 6.78
N SER A 28 -5.01 10.16 5.97
CA SER A 28 -5.25 9.47 4.70
C SER A 28 -5.25 7.95 4.87
N TRP A 29 -6.03 7.27 4.03
CA TRP A 29 -6.07 5.82 3.90
C TRP A 29 -4.98 5.32 2.94
N ASN A 30 -4.26 4.29 3.37
CA ASN A 30 -3.21 3.65 2.58
C ASN A 30 -3.12 2.13 2.85
N GLY A 31 -2.28 1.42 2.10
CA GLY A 31 -1.88 0.06 2.43
C GLY A 31 -1.13 -0.03 3.76
N VAL A 32 -0.97 -1.26 4.23
CA VAL A 32 -0.25 -1.61 5.47
C VAL A 32 1.24 -1.79 5.19
N GLY A 33 2.10 -1.49 6.15
CA GLY A 33 3.54 -1.64 5.97
C GLY A 33 4.38 -0.60 6.67
N GLY A 34 5.68 -0.82 6.66
CA GLY A 34 6.60 -0.02 7.46
C GLY A 34 8.04 -0.12 7.00
N LYS A 35 8.96 0.01 7.97
CA LYS A 35 10.39 0.07 7.71
C LYS A 35 10.95 -1.34 7.62
N ILE A 36 11.91 -1.53 6.73
CA ILE A 36 12.71 -2.75 6.69
C ILE A 36 13.74 -2.68 7.81
N GLU A 37 13.73 -3.69 8.69
CA GLU A 37 14.69 -3.79 9.79
C GLU A 37 16.02 -4.41 9.33
N PRO A 38 17.12 -4.17 10.08
CA PRO A 38 18.42 -4.73 9.74
C PRO A 38 18.39 -6.27 9.65
N GLY A 39 18.79 -6.79 8.49
CA GLY A 39 18.85 -8.24 8.25
C GLY A 39 17.56 -8.85 7.70
N GLU A 40 16.47 -8.08 7.56
CA GLU A 40 15.24 -8.58 6.94
C GLU A 40 15.36 -8.73 5.43
N THR A 41 14.77 -9.80 4.89
CA THR A 41 14.38 -9.84 3.49
C THR A 41 13.14 -8.96 3.28
N LEU A 42 12.87 -8.53 2.04
CA LEU A 42 11.67 -7.73 1.76
C LEU A 42 10.38 -8.46 2.13
N ILE A 43 10.33 -9.78 1.89
CA ILE A 43 9.18 -10.62 2.21
C ILE A 43 8.99 -10.77 3.72
N ASN A 44 10.07 -10.96 4.48
CA ASN A 44 10.00 -11.05 5.94
C ASN A 44 9.53 -9.73 6.55
N SER A 45 10.08 -8.61 6.06
CA SER A 45 9.66 -7.26 6.49
C SER A 45 8.17 -7.06 6.30
N ILE A 46 7.64 -7.29 5.09
CA ILE A 46 6.21 -7.03 4.86
C ILE A 46 5.29 -8.02 5.59
N GLN A 47 5.70 -9.28 5.74
CA GLN A 47 4.92 -10.26 6.52
C GLN A 47 4.88 -9.88 8.01
N ARG A 48 5.99 -9.42 8.59
CA ARG A 48 6.01 -8.89 9.96
C ARG A 48 5.05 -7.71 10.10
N GLU A 49 5.14 -6.71 9.22
CA GLU A 49 4.28 -5.52 9.27
C GLU A 49 2.79 -5.89 9.11
N ILE A 50 2.44 -6.84 8.22
CA ILE A 50 1.06 -7.33 8.10
C ILE A 50 0.59 -7.94 9.43
N ILE A 51 1.40 -8.77 10.08
CA ILE A 51 1.03 -9.38 11.37
C ILE A 51 0.90 -8.32 12.46
N GLU A 52 1.84 -7.38 12.56
CA GLU A 52 1.84 -6.33 13.57
C GLU A 52 0.66 -5.38 13.41
N GLU A 53 0.41 -4.90 12.19
CA GLU A 53 -0.67 -3.95 11.91
C GLU A 53 -2.05 -4.65 11.89
N THR A 54 -2.17 -5.84 11.30
CA THR A 54 -3.49 -6.44 11.06
C THR A 54 -3.80 -7.65 11.95
N GLY A 55 -2.77 -8.35 12.44
CA GLY A 55 -2.92 -9.66 13.09
C GLY A 55 -3.26 -10.81 12.12
N ILE A 56 -3.28 -10.57 10.81
CA ILE A 56 -3.52 -11.60 9.79
C ILE A 56 -2.25 -12.45 9.64
N ALA A 57 -2.39 -13.77 9.68
CA ALA A 57 -1.25 -14.67 9.58
C ALA A 57 -0.80 -14.87 8.13
N PRO A 58 0.49 -15.10 7.86
CA PRO A 58 0.99 -15.38 6.51
C PRO A 58 0.36 -16.60 5.82
N ALA A 59 -0.24 -17.51 6.57
CA ALA A 59 -0.96 -18.67 6.04
C ALA A 59 -2.36 -18.31 5.48
N ASP A 60 -2.89 -17.13 5.80
CA ASP A 60 -4.25 -16.72 5.45
C ASP A 60 -4.32 -15.99 4.09
N TYR A 61 -3.19 -15.68 3.46
CA TYR A 61 -3.15 -14.94 2.20
C TYR A 61 -2.07 -15.43 1.24
N GLU A 62 -2.31 -15.19 -0.05
CA GLU A 62 -1.29 -15.29 -1.09
C GLU A 62 -0.64 -13.91 -1.30
N ILE A 63 0.68 -13.82 -1.21
CA ILE A 63 1.41 -12.56 -1.37
C ILE A 63 2.32 -12.57 -2.60
N ARG A 64 2.40 -11.42 -3.26
CA ARG A 64 3.21 -11.21 -4.47
C ARG A 64 3.99 -9.90 -4.38
N ASP A 65 5.28 -9.96 -4.71
CA ASP A 65 6.10 -8.78 -5.00
C ASP A 65 5.66 -8.19 -6.34
N ILE A 66 5.12 -6.97 -6.33
CA ILE A 66 4.64 -6.28 -7.53
C ILE A 66 5.62 -5.22 -8.05
N GLY A 67 6.76 -5.05 -7.36
CA GLY A 67 7.86 -4.19 -7.78
C GLY A 67 8.13 -3.05 -6.80
N GLU A 68 8.39 -1.87 -7.33
CA GLU A 68 8.87 -0.72 -6.56
C GLU A 68 8.21 0.58 -6.98
N MET A 69 8.12 1.52 -6.03
CA MET A 69 7.72 2.91 -6.30
C MET A 69 8.83 3.84 -5.86
N ILE A 70 9.17 4.83 -6.69
CA ILE A 70 10.03 5.96 -6.34
C ILE A 70 9.26 7.27 -6.43
N TRP A 71 9.69 8.25 -5.65
CA TRP A 71 9.08 9.58 -5.65
C TRP A 71 10.11 10.70 -5.73
N PHE A 72 9.74 11.70 -6.53
CA PHE A 72 10.42 12.98 -6.62
C PHE A 72 9.53 14.06 -6.03
N VAL A 73 10.10 15.01 -5.31
CA VAL A 73 9.39 16.20 -4.79
C VAL A 73 10.17 17.42 -5.19
N ASN A 74 9.51 18.37 -5.87
CA ASN A 74 10.17 19.57 -6.42
C ASN A 74 11.43 19.21 -7.23
N GLU A 75 11.31 18.18 -8.09
CA GLU A 75 12.39 17.63 -8.93
C GLU A 75 13.51 16.89 -8.20
N GLU A 76 13.52 16.88 -6.86
CA GLU A 76 14.50 16.13 -6.06
C GLU A 76 14.05 14.70 -5.79
N TYR A 77 14.95 13.73 -5.98
CA TYR A 77 14.70 12.34 -5.59
C TYR A 77 14.71 12.22 -4.06
N LEU A 78 13.57 11.84 -3.47
CA LEU A 78 13.44 11.75 -2.00
C LEU A 78 13.35 10.31 -1.49
N GLY A 79 13.06 9.32 -2.33
CA GLY A 79 13.09 7.93 -1.90
C GLY A 79 12.22 7.00 -2.73
N GLY A 80 11.99 5.82 -2.15
CA GLY A 80 11.16 4.77 -2.72
C GLY A 80 10.68 3.78 -1.67
N MET A 81 9.84 2.85 -2.11
CA MET A 81 9.33 1.73 -1.33
C MET A 81 9.13 0.51 -2.23
N HIS A 82 9.16 -0.68 -1.63
CA HIS A 82 8.81 -1.93 -2.29
C HIS A 82 7.34 -2.22 -2.13
N LEU A 83 6.71 -2.68 -3.20
CA LEU A 83 5.28 -2.86 -3.29
C LEU A 83 4.93 -4.35 -3.24
N PHE A 84 3.93 -4.69 -2.45
CA PHE A 84 3.36 -6.01 -2.35
C PHE A 84 1.85 -5.96 -2.55
N PHE A 85 1.33 -7.08 -3.03
CA PHE A 85 -0.10 -7.32 -3.10
C PHE A 85 -0.40 -8.64 -2.41
N ALA A 86 -1.39 -8.65 -1.53
CA ALA A 86 -1.85 -9.86 -0.85
C ALA A 86 -3.32 -10.11 -1.14
N LYS A 87 -3.69 -11.37 -1.34
CA LYS A 87 -5.06 -11.81 -1.57
C LYS A 87 -5.51 -12.76 -0.47
N LEU A 88 -6.54 -12.36 0.26
CA LEU A 88 -7.28 -13.21 1.20
C LEU A 88 -8.34 -14.04 0.46
N PRO A 89 -8.78 -15.18 1.02
CA PRO A 89 -10.02 -15.84 0.63
C PRO A 89 -11.21 -14.87 0.69
N ASP A 90 -12.14 -14.95 -0.26
CA ASP A 90 -13.26 -14.02 -0.34
C ASP A 90 -14.21 -14.12 0.88
N ASP A 91 -14.25 -15.27 1.54
CA ASP A 91 -15.02 -15.55 2.75
C ASP A 91 -14.23 -15.31 4.06
N TYR A 92 -13.00 -14.78 3.97
CA TYR A 92 -12.16 -14.53 5.14
C TYR A 92 -12.84 -13.53 6.11
N HIS A 93 -13.15 -14.00 7.30
CA HIS A 93 -13.80 -13.18 8.32
C HIS A 93 -12.77 -12.34 9.09
N TYR A 94 -12.87 -11.03 8.94
CA TYR A 94 -12.02 -10.07 9.62
C TYR A 94 -12.88 -8.85 9.99
N PRO A 95 -13.25 -8.66 11.27
CA PRO A 95 -14.15 -7.62 11.70
C PRO A 95 -13.48 -6.24 11.65
N THR A 96 -14.14 -5.28 10.98
CA THR A 96 -13.70 -3.89 10.86
C THR A 96 -14.88 -2.93 11.12
N PRO A 97 -14.61 -1.65 11.48
CA PRO A 97 -13.31 -1.02 11.68
C PRO A 97 -12.59 -1.50 12.95
N ARG A 98 -11.26 -1.53 12.91
CA ARG A 98 -10.40 -1.87 14.06
C ARG A 98 -9.44 -0.72 14.35
N ALA A 99 -9.47 -0.19 15.56
CA ALA A 99 -8.53 0.82 16.02
C ALA A 99 -7.23 0.18 16.53
N MET A 100 -6.12 0.89 16.31
CA MET A 100 -4.80 0.53 16.78
C MET A 100 -3.86 1.74 16.87
N ASP A 101 -2.62 1.51 17.31
CA ASP A 101 -1.62 2.55 17.55
C ASP A 101 -1.23 3.32 16.26
N GLU A 102 -1.21 2.67 15.10
CA GLU A 102 -0.97 3.33 13.82
C GLU A 102 -2.21 4.02 13.24
N GLY A 103 -3.42 3.63 13.65
CA GLY A 103 -4.66 4.25 13.19
C GLY A 103 -5.89 3.36 13.16
N ILE A 104 -6.69 3.45 12.10
CA ILE A 104 -7.93 2.67 11.94
C ILE A 104 -7.83 1.80 10.69
N LEU A 105 -7.92 0.49 10.87
CA LEU A 105 -8.03 -0.47 9.78
C LEU A 105 -9.49 -0.66 9.38
N ASP A 106 -9.77 -0.60 8.09
CA ASP A 106 -11.09 -0.89 7.56
C ASP A 106 -11.04 -1.37 6.10
N PHE A 107 -11.97 -2.27 5.75
CA PHE A 107 -12.16 -2.69 4.37
C PHE A 107 -12.92 -1.61 3.62
N LYS A 108 -12.27 -1.03 2.60
CA LYS A 108 -12.87 -0.04 1.72
C LYS A 108 -13.24 -0.67 0.38
N GLN A 109 -14.43 -0.36 -0.10
CA GLN A 109 -14.88 -0.76 -1.43
C GLN A 109 -14.02 -0.08 -2.49
N ARG A 110 -13.68 -0.80 -3.55
CA ARG A 110 -12.97 -0.22 -4.69
C ARG A 110 -13.67 0.99 -5.27
N GLN A 111 -14.99 0.92 -5.42
CA GLN A 111 -15.78 2.06 -5.90
C GLN A 111 -15.53 3.32 -5.06
N TRP A 112 -15.48 3.19 -3.73
CA TRP A 112 -15.18 4.31 -2.85
C TRP A 112 -13.74 4.81 -3.05
N ILE A 113 -12.76 3.91 -3.17
CA ILE A 113 -11.34 4.26 -3.35
C ILE A 113 -11.12 5.05 -4.65
N PHE A 114 -11.82 4.68 -5.72
CA PHE A 114 -11.64 5.27 -7.06
C PHE A 114 -12.57 6.43 -7.37
N ASP A 115 -13.46 6.79 -6.45
CA ASP A 115 -14.35 7.92 -6.63
C ASP A 115 -13.54 9.22 -6.80
N GLU A 116 -13.88 10.02 -7.82
CA GLU A 116 -13.16 11.26 -8.14
C GLU A 116 -13.31 12.31 -7.02
N GLU A 117 -14.36 12.21 -6.21
CA GLU A 117 -14.58 13.07 -5.03
C GLU A 117 -13.86 12.54 -3.78
N ASN A 118 -13.20 11.37 -3.84
CA ASN A 118 -12.46 10.83 -2.71
C ASN A 118 -11.15 11.60 -2.47
N THR A 119 -11.16 12.42 -1.42
CA THR A 119 -9.98 13.18 -0.96
C THR A 119 -9.21 12.50 0.18
N GLY A 120 -9.68 11.32 0.63
CA GLY A 120 -9.20 10.64 1.83
C GLY A 120 -8.15 9.56 1.60
N VAL A 121 -7.87 9.16 0.35
CA VAL A 121 -6.85 8.15 0.03
C VAL A 121 -5.53 8.79 -0.40
N VAL A 122 -4.41 8.07 -0.26
CA VAL A 122 -3.14 8.55 -0.82
C VAL A 122 -3.22 8.65 -2.35
N SER A 123 -2.58 9.69 -2.91
CA SER A 123 -2.78 10.10 -4.31
C SER A 123 -2.35 9.07 -5.37
N TYR A 124 -1.51 8.09 -5.02
CA TYR A 124 -1.08 7.04 -5.94
C TYR A 124 -1.94 5.76 -5.88
N LEU A 125 -2.85 5.66 -4.90
CA LEU A 125 -3.56 4.41 -4.61
C LEU A 125 -4.40 3.94 -5.80
N SER A 126 -5.19 4.84 -6.37
CA SER A 126 -6.06 4.54 -7.52
C SER A 126 -5.26 4.05 -8.73
N TYR A 127 -4.11 4.68 -8.99
CA TYR A 127 -3.23 4.29 -10.09
C TYR A 127 -2.66 2.88 -9.91
N ILE A 128 -2.27 2.50 -8.69
CA ILE A 128 -1.76 1.14 -8.40
C ILE A 128 -2.82 0.09 -8.75
N PHE A 129 -4.06 0.27 -8.29
CA PHE A 129 -5.08 -0.74 -8.56
C PHE A 129 -5.57 -0.78 -10.01
N GLN A 130 -5.59 0.36 -10.70
CA GLN A 130 -5.99 0.43 -12.11
C GLN A 130 -4.96 -0.21 -13.05
N HIS A 131 -3.67 -0.15 -12.72
CA HIS A 131 -2.61 -0.51 -13.67
C HIS A 131 -1.74 -1.69 -13.24
N VAL A 132 -1.67 -2.01 -11.96
CA VAL A 132 -0.58 -2.85 -11.42
C VAL A 132 -1.10 -4.17 -10.86
N GLN A 133 -2.32 -4.18 -10.36
CA GLN A 133 -2.85 -5.31 -9.63
C GLN A 133 -2.79 -6.63 -10.43
N ASN A 134 -3.11 -6.56 -11.73
CA ASN A 134 -3.21 -7.72 -12.59
C ASN A 134 -1.93 -7.99 -13.42
N THR A 135 -0.84 -7.25 -13.20
CA THR A 135 0.40 -7.49 -13.93
C THR A 135 1.05 -8.79 -13.43
N THR A 136 1.57 -9.60 -14.34
CA THR A 136 2.41 -10.76 -13.97
C THR A 136 3.89 -10.37 -13.82
N THR A 137 4.30 -9.27 -14.43
CA THR A 137 5.63 -8.68 -14.31
C THR A 137 5.70 -7.72 -13.13
N ARG A 138 6.89 -7.62 -12.53
CA ARG A 138 7.19 -6.56 -11.58
C ARG A 138 7.23 -5.22 -12.32
N ILE A 139 6.91 -4.15 -11.61
CA ILE A 139 6.92 -2.81 -12.20
C ILE A 139 7.70 -1.81 -11.36
N LYS A 140 8.13 -0.74 -12.00
CA LYS A 140 8.65 0.45 -11.34
C LYS A 140 7.71 1.62 -11.56
N ILE A 141 7.08 2.08 -10.49
CA ILE A 141 6.25 3.29 -10.48
C ILE A 141 7.13 4.50 -10.18
N THR A 142 6.95 5.57 -10.94
CA THR A 142 7.56 6.87 -10.68
C THR A 142 6.47 7.89 -10.39
N THR A 143 6.60 8.59 -9.26
CA THR A 143 5.72 9.70 -8.88
C THR A 143 6.51 11.01 -8.80
N LYS A 144 5.90 12.11 -9.24
CA LYS A 144 6.47 13.46 -9.16
C LYS A 144 5.47 14.37 -8.45
N TYR A 145 5.91 14.97 -7.36
CA TYR A 145 5.12 15.89 -6.55
C TYR A 145 5.69 17.31 -6.61
N GLN A 146 4.81 18.29 -6.45
CA GLN A 146 5.18 19.65 -6.04
C GLN A 146 4.58 19.90 -4.66
N GLY A 147 5.43 20.00 -3.64
CA GLY A 147 4.99 19.91 -2.24
C GLY A 147 4.25 18.60 -1.96
N LYS A 148 2.94 18.68 -1.67
CA LYS A 148 2.06 17.52 -1.42
C LYS A 148 1.20 17.13 -2.62
N THR A 149 1.24 17.90 -3.70
CA THR A 149 0.39 17.69 -4.87
C THR A 149 1.08 16.76 -5.86
N LEU A 150 0.44 15.64 -6.19
CA LEU A 150 0.92 14.73 -7.24
C LEU A 150 0.70 15.38 -8.61
N LEU A 151 1.80 15.65 -9.33
CA LEU A 151 1.76 16.22 -10.68
C LEU A 151 1.79 15.16 -11.77
N HIS A 152 2.52 14.07 -11.54
CA HIS A 152 2.69 13.01 -12.52
C HIS A 152 2.92 11.66 -11.85
N ILE A 153 2.33 10.62 -12.42
CA ILE A 153 2.55 9.22 -12.05
C ILE A 153 2.65 8.39 -13.34
N SER A 154 3.62 7.49 -13.39
CA SER A 154 3.84 6.58 -14.51
C SER A 154 4.46 5.26 -14.03
N HIS A 155 4.40 4.22 -14.86
CA HIS A 155 5.04 2.94 -14.56
C HIS A 155 5.72 2.32 -15.79
N GLN A 156 6.67 1.42 -15.54
CA GLN A 156 7.30 0.55 -16.55
C GLN A 156 7.51 -0.85 -15.96
N SER A 157 7.53 -1.89 -16.80
CA SER A 157 7.89 -3.25 -16.35
C SER A 157 9.39 -3.34 -16.05
N ILE A 158 9.77 -4.16 -15.07
CA ILE A 158 11.16 -4.43 -14.65
C ILE A 158 11.40 -5.92 -14.40
#